data_AF-A0A9D4R9Q5-F1
#
_entry.id   AF-A0A9D4R9Q5-F1
#
_cell.length_a   1.000
_cell.length_b   1.000
_cell.length_c   1.000
_cell.angle_alpha   90.00
_cell.angle_beta   90.00
_cell.angle_gamma   90.00
#
_symmetry.space_group_name_H-M   'P 1'
#
loop_
_entity.id
_entity.type
_entity.pdbx_description
1 polymer ?
#
loop_
_entity_poly.entity_id
_entity_poly.type
_entity_poly.pdbx_seq_one_letter_code
_entity_poly.pdbx_strand_id
1 'polypeptide(L)'
;MELKANEGYCGTSENACNGGVGFYQPSHRVSVENDIESDRNNARNSFSAFPRVTTTDMYIDENGQTHLCRTLPQNHHHRNSRTEDVKIVNGKNCRRTSCSQKLCFYRPLSAREKYLAVICVLLFLSCIVFMLVAFVRDKAAGNNCSCTGVVQDSVTAEVCLSYHCIHTAAQLLDSMDLSVDPCEDFFQYACGNWNKKNFIPDDRSSYNTFEKLSDDLQLTLRALLEEPQNSYDSNATLKAKVLYQSCINVSEIEAVGDVPLRRVLSELGGWPVIDASWQESKFVLEDALGDLRGQYNAPILVDVWIGPDDKNSSVNIIQLDEPMLGMPSRDYYLHDTDSPDVKAYLRYMSDVAVLMGADRQTVEAEMQKVLEFETAIANASTPQNEKHDTGARYKKISIGELAQRVPAFDWLRYFNRFLPDKVDQSEMIVVFTENYLIKVVDLVKITDKRVVSNYILWRLILLFIPELTTAFQEIQNEYRKVMHEVTQSKPRWNKCVEYLNARLGPATGAMFVREKFRKESKHV
;
A
#
# COMPACT_ATOMS: atom_id res chain seq x y z
N MET A 1 -9.75 -41.03 34.22
CA MET A 1 -10.09 -39.66 34.67
C MET A 1 -9.09 -38.73 34.01
N GLU A 2 -9.17 -38.58 32.69
CA GLU A 2 -10.02 -37.60 31.99
C GLU A 2 -9.61 -36.16 32.33
N LEU A 3 -8.75 -35.60 31.48
CA LEU A 3 -8.73 -34.18 31.20
C LEU A 3 -9.02 -34.03 29.70
N LYS A 4 -10.11 -33.30 29.45
CA LYS A 4 -10.76 -33.08 28.18
C LYS A 4 -9.77 -32.48 27.16
N ALA A 5 -9.65 -33.13 26.01
CA ALA A 5 -9.15 -32.51 24.80
C ALA A 5 -10.20 -31.50 24.31
N ASN A 6 -9.76 -30.26 24.12
CA ASN A 6 -10.55 -29.20 23.52
C ASN A 6 -10.92 -29.58 22.08
N GLU A 7 -12.17 -29.30 21.73
CA GLU A 7 -12.71 -29.30 20.39
C GLU A 7 -11.85 -28.38 19.49
N GLY A 8 -11.15 -28.98 18.54
CA GLY A 8 -10.46 -28.26 17.47
C GLY A 8 -11.50 -27.71 16.50
N TYR A 9 -11.62 -26.39 16.42
CA TYR A 9 -12.30 -25.72 15.33
C TYR A 9 -11.49 -25.94 14.04
N CYS A 10 -11.98 -26.81 13.15
CA CYS A 10 -11.51 -26.85 11.77
C CYS A 10 -11.90 -25.54 11.07
N GLY A 11 -10.92 -24.86 10.47
CA GLY A 11 -11.10 -23.59 9.77
C GLY A 11 -12.08 -23.70 8.59
N THR A 12 -12.74 -22.59 8.27
CA THR A 12 -13.71 -22.52 7.17
C THR A 12 -12.99 -22.46 5.81
N SER A 13 -13.56 -23.18 4.83
CA SER A 13 -12.92 -23.51 3.54
C SER A 13 -12.99 -22.42 2.46
N GLU A 14 -13.56 -21.24 2.75
CA GLU A 14 -13.87 -20.26 1.69
C GLU A 14 -12.63 -19.53 1.11
N ASN A 15 -11.44 -19.69 1.68
CA ASN A 15 -10.22 -19.01 1.21
C ASN A 15 -8.94 -19.87 1.28
N ALA A 16 -9.05 -21.19 1.41
CA ALA A 16 -7.89 -22.06 1.67
C ALA A 16 -6.91 -22.18 0.49
N CYS A 17 -7.36 -21.97 -0.75
CA CYS A 17 -6.56 -22.24 -1.96
C CYS A 17 -5.77 -21.05 -2.47
N ASN A 18 -5.50 -20.08 -1.60
CA ASN A 18 -4.73 -18.88 -1.91
C ASN A 18 -3.21 -19.06 -1.70
N GLY A 19 -2.73 -20.30 -1.58
CA GLY A 19 -1.31 -20.60 -1.45
C GLY A 19 -0.59 -20.45 -2.79
N GLY A 20 0.09 -19.31 -2.99
CA GLY A 20 1.11 -19.20 -4.02
C GLY A 20 2.27 -20.12 -3.69
N VAL A 21 2.70 -20.94 -4.65
CA VAL A 21 3.91 -21.76 -4.53
C VAL A 21 5.11 -20.81 -4.52
N GLY A 22 5.56 -20.42 -3.33
CA GLY A 22 6.88 -19.84 -3.13
C GLY A 22 7.91 -20.96 -3.25
N PHE A 23 8.80 -20.87 -4.23
CA PHE A 23 9.91 -21.81 -4.38
C PHE A 23 10.86 -21.68 -3.18
N TYR A 24 10.83 -22.67 -2.28
CA TYR A 24 11.86 -22.90 -1.28
C TYR A 24 12.97 -23.76 -1.90
N GLN A 25 14.16 -23.20 -2.11
CA GLN A 25 15.38 -23.99 -2.28
C GLN A 25 15.94 -24.41 -0.90
N PRO A 26 16.59 -25.58 -0.79
CA PRO A 26 16.89 -26.19 0.49
C PRO A 26 18.24 -25.69 1.04
N SER A 27 18.24 -25.17 2.27
CA SER A 27 19.47 -25.14 3.08
C SER A 27 19.18 -25.47 4.55
N HIS A 28 20.06 -26.34 5.06
CA HIS A 28 20.22 -26.90 6.38
C HIS A 28 19.44 -26.32 7.58
N ARG A 29 18.59 -27.20 8.12
CA ARG A 29 18.21 -27.42 9.53
C ARG A 29 19.00 -26.59 10.58
N VAL A 30 18.40 -25.52 11.08
CA VAL A 30 18.56 -25.03 12.46
C VAL A 30 17.19 -24.61 12.99
N SER A 31 16.78 -25.24 14.08
CA SER A 31 15.52 -25.06 14.78
C SER A 31 15.56 -23.81 15.66
N VAL A 32 14.62 -22.86 15.50
CA VAL A 32 14.06 -22.05 16.60
C VAL A 32 12.61 -21.68 16.25
N GLU A 33 11.73 -21.96 17.20
CA GLU A 33 10.28 -21.73 17.22
C GLU A 33 9.84 -20.25 17.14
N ASN A 34 8.81 -20.04 16.30
CA ASN A 34 7.57 -19.27 16.47
C ASN A 34 7.57 -17.91 17.20
N ASP A 35 7.13 -16.86 16.50
CA ASP A 35 5.72 -16.42 16.59
C ASP A 35 5.33 -15.55 15.39
N ILE A 36 4.15 -15.87 14.82
CA ILE A 36 3.54 -15.28 13.64
C ILE A 36 2.35 -14.44 14.11
N GLU A 37 2.29 -13.16 13.75
CA GLU A 37 1.04 -12.42 13.70
C GLU A 37 1.00 -11.64 12.39
N SER A 38 0.09 -12.04 11.51
CA SER A 38 -0.12 -11.44 10.19
C SER A 38 -0.93 -10.17 10.33
N ASP A 39 -0.61 -9.13 9.57
CA ASP A 39 -1.65 -8.16 9.22
C ASP A 39 -1.57 -7.69 7.77
N ARG A 40 -2.70 -7.91 7.09
CA ARG A 40 -3.09 -7.33 5.81
C ARG A 40 -3.37 -5.84 6.04
N ASN A 41 -2.95 -4.97 5.13
CA ASN A 41 -3.82 -3.97 4.54
C ASN A 41 -3.08 -3.15 3.47
N ASN A 42 -3.56 -3.26 2.23
CA ASN A 42 -3.43 -2.19 1.25
C ASN A 42 -4.75 -2.06 0.48
N ALA A 43 -5.01 -0.84 0.01
CA ALA A 43 -6.16 -0.38 -0.78
C ALA A 43 -7.45 -0.03 -0.01
N ARG A 44 -7.65 1.28 0.21
CA ARG A 44 -8.94 1.96 -0.07
C ARG A 44 -8.72 3.47 -0.18
N ASN A 45 -8.86 3.99 -1.40
CA ASN A 45 -9.09 5.41 -1.65
C ASN A 45 -10.22 5.56 -2.67
N SER A 46 -11.04 6.60 -2.44
CA SER A 46 -12.14 7.15 -3.26
C SER A 46 -13.56 6.71 -2.88
N PHE A 47 -14.32 7.57 -2.19
CA PHE A 47 -15.52 8.22 -2.72
C PHE A 47 -15.98 9.41 -1.86
N SER A 48 -16.66 10.32 -2.53
CA SER A 48 -16.98 11.72 -2.23
C SER A 48 -18.07 11.99 -1.18
N ALA A 49 -17.84 13.06 -0.42
CA ALA A 49 -18.74 14.15 0.02
C ALA A 49 -20.13 13.85 0.62
N PHE A 50 -20.28 14.17 1.91
CA PHE A 50 -21.43 14.88 2.49
C PHE A 50 -20.91 15.97 3.44
N PRO A 51 -21.56 17.15 3.55
CA PRO A 51 -21.08 18.23 4.41
C PRO A 51 -21.57 18.00 5.85
N ARG A 52 -20.66 18.02 6.84
CA ARG A 52 -21.04 18.29 8.23
C ARG A 52 -20.08 19.26 8.89
N VAL A 53 -20.55 20.50 8.92
CA VAL A 53 -20.71 21.40 10.07
C VAL A 53 -19.69 21.25 11.20
N THR A 54 -18.87 22.30 11.35
CA THR A 54 -18.05 22.62 12.51
C THR A 54 -18.80 22.46 13.83
N THR A 55 -18.22 21.70 14.76
CA THR A 55 -18.66 21.61 16.17
C THR A 55 -18.77 23.00 16.77
N THR A 56 -20.00 23.40 17.05
CA THR A 56 -20.34 24.61 17.79
C THR A 56 -20.83 24.14 19.15
N ASP A 57 -20.12 24.46 20.22
CA ASP A 57 -20.64 24.16 21.55
C ASP A 57 -21.77 25.15 21.86
N MET A 58 -22.98 24.59 21.95
CA MET A 58 -24.17 25.27 22.45
C MET A 58 -24.30 24.99 23.94
N TYR A 59 -24.50 26.05 24.73
CA TYR A 59 -24.94 25.93 26.11
C TYR A 59 -26.33 26.52 26.25
N ILE A 60 -27.19 25.83 27.02
CA ILE A 60 -28.54 26.26 27.36
C ILE A 60 -28.51 26.70 28.82
N ASP A 61 -28.94 27.93 29.08
CA ASP A 61 -28.99 28.44 30.45
C ASP A 61 -30.18 27.87 31.25
N GLU A 62 -30.22 28.20 32.54
CA GLU A 62 -31.24 27.68 33.47
C GLU A 62 -32.67 28.15 33.14
N ASN A 63 -32.82 29.08 32.18
CA ASN A 63 -34.11 29.57 31.68
C ASN A 63 -34.44 29.04 30.27
N GLY A 64 -33.60 28.17 29.71
CA GLY A 64 -33.86 27.52 28.42
C GLY A 64 -33.43 28.32 27.18
N GLN A 65 -32.64 29.40 27.32
CA GLN A 65 -32.08 30.12 26.17
C GLN A 65 -30.73 29.54 25.72
N THR A 66 -30.54 29.44 24.40
CA THR A 66 -29.36 28.83 23.78
C THR A 66 -28.33 29.89 23.36
N HIS A 67 -27.05 29.68 23.71
CA HIS A 67 -25.95 30.57 23.36
C HIS A 67 -24.83 29.81 22.60
N LEU A 68 -24.21 30.47 21.60
CA LEU A 68 -23.07 29.93 20.84
C LEU A 68 -21.73 30.47 21.39
N CYS A 69 -20.76 29.58 21.63
CA CYS A 69 -19.37 29.95 21.91
C CYS A 69 -18.46 29.65 20.71
N ARG A 70 -17.50 30.55 20.42
CA ARG A 70 -16.51 30.40 19.33
C ARG A 70 -15.10 30.47 19.91
N THR A 71 -14.26 29.48 19.61
CA THR A 71 -12.82 29.48 19.90
C THR A 71 -12.03 30.02 18.70
N LEU A 72 -11.04 30.88 18.95
CA LEU A 72 -10.07 31.34 17.95
C LEU A 72 -8.72 30.61 18.15
N PRO A 73 -7.95 30.31 17.08
CA PRO A 73 -6.66 29.64 17.21
C PRO A 73 -5.54 30.65 17.58
N GLN A 74 -4.58 30.23 18.40
CA GLN A 74 -3.32 30.97 18.61
C GLN A 74 -2.11 30.19 18.09
N ASN A 75 -1.27 30.90 17.34
CA ASN A 75 0.07 30.53 16.90
C ASN A 75 1.04 30.46 18.09
N HIS A 76 1.98 29.52 18.08
CA HIS A 76 3.11 29.49 19.01
C HIS A 76 4.40 29.95 18.32
N HIS A 77 4.88 31.15 18.68
CA HIS A 77 6.29 31.51 18.69
C HIS A 77 6.71 32.06 20.06
N HIS A 78 8.00 32.02 20.29
CA HIS A 78 8.75 32.03 21.55
C HIS A 78 8.55 33.20 22.55
N ARG A 79 8.85 32.81 23.80
CA ARG A 79 9.56 33.53 24.89
C ARG A 79 8.82 34.56 25.77
N ASN A 80 8.88 34.24 27.06
CA ASN A 80 9.13 35.11 28.21
C ASN A 80 8.73 36.59 28.09
N SER A 81 7.67 36.97 28.78
CA SER A 81 7.78 37.78 30.00
C SER A 81 6.38 38.19 30.47
N ARG A 82 6.28 38.47 31.77
CA ARG A 82 5.08 38.94 32.44
C ARG A 82 4.70 40.33 31.93
N THR A 83 3.48 40.47 31.42
CA THR A 83 2.61 41.64 31.65
C THR A 83 1.18 41.23 31.35
N GLU A 84 0.29 41.51 32.30
CA GLU A 84 -1.15 41.34 32.18
C GLU A 84 -1.69 42.30 31.11
N ASP A 85 -2.68 41.84 30.32
CA ASP A 85 -3.66 42.74 29.75
C ASP A 85 -5.05 42.09 29.75
N VAL A 86 -6.00 42.89 30.22
CA VAL A 86 -7.38 42.58 30.57
C VAL A 86 -8.28 42.67 29.33
N LYS A 87 -9.31 41.82 29.23
CA LYS A 87 -10.60 42.21 28.60
C LYS A 87 -11.77 41.39 29.18
N ILE A 88 -12.88 42.10 29.37
CA ILE A 88 -14.07 41.77 30.16
C ILE A 88 -15.26 41.55 29.21
N VAL A 89 -16.13 40.55 29.45
CA VAL A 89 -17.60 40.69 29.33
C VAL A 89 -18.32 39.74 30.32
N ASN A 90 -19.25 40.30 31.11
CA ASN A 90 -20.18 39.67 32.06
C ASN A 90 -19.66 39.09 33.40
N GLY A 91 -18.74 39.83 34.02
CA GLY A 91 -19.05 40.34 35.36
C GLY A 91 -18.86 39.44 36.59
N LYS A 92 -18.15 38.31 36.55
CA LYS A 92 -17.68 37.62 37.77
C LYS A 92 -16.29 36.99 37.60
N ASN A 93 -15.37 37.35 38.50
CA ASN A 93 -13.98 36.89 38.53
C ASN A 93 -13.85 35.44 39.02
N CYS A 94 -13.07 34.60 38.34
CA CYS A 94 -12.54 33.36 38.92
C CYS A 94 -11.01 33.29 38.70
N ARG A 95 -10.25 33.46 39.78
CA ARG A 95 -8.81 33.15 39.85
C ARG A 95 -8.61 31.63 39.87
N ARG A 96 -7.62 31.14 39.12
CA ARG A 96 -6.99 29.83 39.37
C ARG A 96 -6.00 29.98 40.53
N THR A 97 -6.24 29.27 41.62
CA THR A 97 -5.21 28.95 42.63
C THR A 97 -4.92 27.46 42.59
N SER A 98 -3.64 27.16 42.39
CA SER A 98 -3.02 25.85 42.53
C SER A 98 -3.36 25.22 43.88
N CYS A 99 -3.66 23.92 43.91
CA CYS A 99 -3.74 23.17 45.16
C CYS A 99 -3.11 21.79 44.99
N SER A 100 -1.92 21.64 45.58
CA SER A 100 -1.39 20.36 46.05
C SER A 100 -1.80 20.16 47.51
N GLN A 101 -1.97 18.89 47.89
CA GLN A 101 -2.08 18.34 49.26
C GLN A 101 -3.48 18.23 49.92
N LYS A 102 -3.94 16.97 49.95
CA LYS A 102 -4.66 16.23 51.01
C LYS A 102 -5.65 16.96 51.95
N LEU A 103 -6.92 16.59 51.73
CA LEU A 103 -7.96 16.16 52.69
C LEU A 103 -8.47 17.06 53.85
N CYS A 104 -9.81 17.19 53.83
CA CYS A 104 -10.82 17.41 54.87
C CYS A 104 -11.50 18.79 54.74
N PHE A 105 -12.80 18.93 54.44
CA PHE A 105 -13.94 18.40 55.20
C PHE A 105 -15.23 18.26 54.36
N TYR A 106 -16.06 17.31 54.79
CA TYR A 106 -17.42 16.95 54.38
C TYR A 106 -18.34 18.13 53.97
N ARG A 107 -18.95 18.05 52.78
CA ARG A 107 -20.07 18.92 52.36
C ARG A 107 -21.38 18.16 52.57
N PRO A 108 -22.39 18.70 53.27
CA PRO A 108 -23.68 18.02 53.39
C PRO A 108 -24.38 17.97 52.03
N LEU A 109 -24.77 16.76 51.61
CA LEU A 109 -25.51 16.50 50.37
C LEU A 109 -26.84 17.27 50.37
N SER A 110 -27.12 17.95 49.26
CA SER A 110 -28.38 18.63 49.00
C SER A 110 -29.55 17.64 48.95
N ALA A 111 -30.78 18.13 49.15
CA ALA A 111 -31.97 17.26 49.14
C ALA A 111 -32.10 16.44 47.85
N ARG A 112 -31.69 17.00 46.70
CA ARG A 112 -31.68 16.30 45.41
C ARG A 112 -30.65 15.18 45.34
N GLU A 113 -29.45 15.39 45.89
CA GLU A 113 -28.41 14.36 45.93
C GLU A 113 -28.76 13.21 46.89
N LYS A 114 -29.47 13.50 47.99
CA LYS A 114 -30.03 12.45 48.86
C LYS A 114 -31.11 11.62 48.14
N TYR A 115 -31.99 12.27 47.37
CA TYR A 115 -32.98 11.56 46.56
C TYR A 115 -32.34 10.69 45.47
N LEU A 116 -31.32 11.21 44.78
CA LEU A 116 -30.56 10.44 43.79
C LEU A 116 -29.82 9.26 44.40
N ALA A 117 -29.23 9.43 45.58
CA ALA A 117 -28.58 8.33 46.29
C ALA A 117 -29.57 7.23 46.69
N VAL A 118 -30.78 7.60 47.15
CA VAL A 118 -31.83 6.62 47.47
C VAL A 118 -32.31 5.89 46.21
N ILE A 119 -32.49 6.59 45.09
CA ILE A 119 -32.87 5.95 43.81
C ILE A 119 -31.78 4.98 43.34
N CYS A 120 -30.51 5.36 43.41
CA CYS A 120 -29.40 4.47 43.06
C CYS A 120 -29.35 3.22 43.95
N VAL A 121 -29.60 3.36 45.26
CA VAL A 121 -29.65 2.22 46.18
C VAL A 121 -30.84 1.31 45.87
N LEU A 122 -32.01 1.87 45.55
CA LEU A 122 -33.20 1.09 45.17
C LEU A 122 -32.99 0.33 43.85
N LEU A 123 -32.33 0.95 42.86
CA LEU A 123 -31.98 0.30 41.60
C LEU A 123 -30.92 -0.79 41.80
N PHE A 124 -29.96 -0.58 42.69
CA PHE A 124 -28.96 -1.60 43.01
C PHE A 124 -29.59 -2.81 43.71
N LEU A 125 -30.52 -2.56 44.64
CA LEU A 125 -31.27 -3.62 45.32
C LEU A 125 -32.19 -4.37 44.35
N SER A 126 -32.83 -3.70 43.39
CA SER A 126 -33.67 -4.38 42.39
C SER A 126 -32.83 -5.28 41.45
N CYS A 127 -31.63 -4.85 41.06
CA CYS A 127 -30.69 -5.68 40.31
C CYS A 127 -30.24 -6.92 41.10
N ILE A 128 -29.97 -6.78 42.40
CA ILE A 128 -29.61 -7.92 43.26
C ILE A 128 -30.77 -8.91 43.36
N VAL A 129 -32.01 -8.44 43.55
CA VAL A 129 -33.20 -9.30 43.58
C VAL A 129 -33.38 -10.02 42.24
N PHE A 130 -33.17 -9.34 41.11
CA PHE A 130 -33.27 -9.95 39.78
C PHE A 130 -32.21 -11.06 39.57
N MET A 131 -30.98 -10.81 40.00
CA MET A 131 -29.89 -11.80 39.96
C MET A 131 -30.18 -13.00 40.86
N LEU A 132 -30.74 -12.78 42.07
CA LEU A 132 -31.15 -13.86 42.98
C LEU A 132 -32.31 -14.68 42.42
N VAL A 133 -33.29 -14.04 41.78
CA VAL A 133 -34.40 -14.74 41.12
C VAL A 133 -33.89 -15.57 39.94
N ALA A 134 -32.97 -15.04 39.13
CA ALA A 134 -32.33 -15.78 38.04
C ALA A 134 -31.55 -17.00 38.59
N PHE A 135 -30.79 -16.82 39.67
CA PHE A 135 -30.01 -17.89 40.30
C PHE A 135 -30.90 -18.98 40.94
N VAL A 136 -32.03 -18.61 41.55
CA VAL A 136 -33.00 -19.58 42.08
C VAL A 136 -33.72 -20.32 40.95
N ARG A 137 -34.00 -19.65 39.83
CA ARG A 137 -34.59 -20.27 38.64
C ARG A 137 -33.66 -21.29 38.00
N ASP A 138 -32.35 -21.01 37.99
CA ASP A 138 -31.32 -21.92 37.50
C ASP A 138 -31.14 -23.13 38.43
N LYS A 139 -31.24 -22.95 39.75
CA LYS A 139 -31.22 -24.07 40.72
C LYS A 139 -32.51 -24.89 40.78
N ALA A 140 -33.67 -24.32 40.42
CA ALA A 140 -34.92 -25.06 40.26
C ALA A 140 -34.96 -25.91 38.97
N ALA A 141 -34.02 -25.67 38.04
CA ALA A 141 -33.78 -26.49 36.85
C ALA A 141 -32.69 -27.56 37.06
N GLY A 142 -32.44 -27.95 38.31
CA GLY A 142 -31.48 -29.00 38.66
C GLY A 142 -31.99 -30.42 38.41
N ASN A 143 -31.37 -31.09 37.44
CA ASN A 143 -31.11 -32.52 37.35
C ASN A 143 -32.26 -33.48 36.98
N ASN A 144 -32.37 -33.74 35.67
CA ASN A 144 -32.53 -35.10 35.15
C ASN A 144 -31.96 -35.18 33.73
N CYS A 145 -30.64 -35.02 33.58
CA CYS A 145 -29.93 -35.55 32.41
C CYS A 145 -29.54 -36.99 32.71
N SER A 146 -30.46 -37.91 32.42
CA SER A 146 -30.11 -39.32 32.25
C SER A 146 -29.57 -39.47 30.84
N CYS A 147 -28.27 -39.73 30.70
CA CYS A 147 -27.65 -40.12 29.43
C CYS A 147 -28.04 -41.57 29.10
N THR A 148 -29.32 -41.80 28.82
CA THR A 148 -29.85 -43.05 28.29
C THR A 148 -31.04 -42.72 27.42
N GLY A 149 -30.72 -42.24 26.23
CA GLY A 149 -31.67 -41.89 25.20
C GLY A 149 -30.85 -41.50 23.99
N VAL A 150 -30.56 -42.47 23.13
CA VAL A 150 -30.36 -42.18 21.72
C VAL A 150 -31.69 -41.57 21.26
N VAL A 151 -31.85 -40.27 21.47
CA VAL A 151 -32.80 -39.50 20.70
C VAL A 151 -32.12 -39.44 19.34
N GLN A 152 -32.51 -40.41 18.52
CA GLN A 152 -32.37 -40.37 17.09
C GLN A 152 -33.29 -39.26 16.60
N ASP A 153 -33.00 -38.02 17.03
CA ASP A 153 -33.47 -36.85 16.33
C ASP A 153 -32.72 -36.92 15.02
N SER A 154 -33.37 -37.52 14.04
CA SER A 154 -33.17 -37.19 12.66
C SER A 154 -33.48 -35.70 12.53
N VAL A 155 -32.54 -34.85 12.95
CA VAL A 155 -32.30 -33.60 12.28
C VAL A 155 -31.89 -34.04 10.88
N THR A 156 -32.87 -34.26 10.02
CA THR A 156 -32.64 -34.08 8.60
C THR A 156 -32.20 -32.63 8.50
N ALA A 157 -30.89 -32.38 8.59
CA ALA A 157 -30.32 -31.08 8.37
C ALA A 157 -30.94 -30.60 7.06
N GLU A 158 -31.70 -29.52 7.12
CA GLU A 158 -32.43 -29.02 5.96
C GLU A 158 -31.37 -28.63 4.92
N VAL A 159 -31.11 -29.52 3.97
CA VAL A 159 -30.05 -29.33 2.99
C VAL A 159 -30.48 -28.19 2.09
N CYS A 160 -29.67 -27.14 1.98
CA CYS A 160 -29.95 -26.03 1.10
C CYS A 160 -29.88 -26.50 -0.36
N LEU A 161 -31.03 -26.58 -1.04
CA LEU A 161 -31.15 -26.94 -2.46
C LEU A 161 -31.31 -25.72 -3.38
N SER A 162 -31.02 -24.52 -2.89
CA SER A 162 -30.98 -23.35 -3.75
C SER A 162 -29.88 -23.51 -4.81
N TYR A 163 -30.08 -22.91 -5.99
CA TYR A 163 -29.07 -22.92 -7.05
C TYR A 163 -27.68 -22.50 -6.55
N HIS A 164 -27.61 -21.45 -5.72
CA HIS A 164 -26.36 -20.95 -5.17
C HIS A 164 -25.70 -21.96 -4.22
N CYS A 165 -26.46 -22.60 -3.33
CA CYS A 165 -25.91 -23.62 -2.43
C CYS A 165 -25.36 -24.84 -3.20
N ILE A 166 -26.11 -25.34 -4.18
CA ILE A 166 -25.68 -26.48 -5.00
C ILE A 166 -24.41 -26.13 -5.78
N HIS A 167 -24.38 -24.96 -6.42
CA HIS A 167 -23.22 -24.51 -7.20
C HIS A 167 -21.97 -24.33 -6.32
N THR A 168 -22.09 -23.67 -5.17
CA THR A 168 -20.98 -23.47 -4.24
C THR A 168 -20.49 -24.79 -3.66
N ALA A 169 -21.39 -25.68 -3.23
CA ALA A 169 -21.03 -26.99 -2.70
C ALA A 169 -20.30 -27.84 -3.75
N ALA A 170 -20.74 -27.79 -5.01
CA ALA A 170 -20.06 -28.46 -6.11
C ALA A 170 -18.64 -27.93 -6.33
N GLN A 171 -18.44 -26.60 -6.29
CA GLN A 171 -17.11 -25.99 -6.43
C GLN A 171 -16.15 -26.36 -5.28
N LEU A 172 -16.66 -26.40 -4.05
CA LEU A 172 -15.89 -26.84 -2.88
C LEU A 172 -15.45 -28.30 -3.06
N LEU A 173 -16.40 -29.20 -3.33
CA LEU A 173 -16.12 -30.63 -3.53
C LEU A 173 -15.16 -30.88 -4.70
N ASP A 174 -15.24 -30.09 -5.77
CA ASP A 174 -14.36 -30.22 -6.93
C ASP A 174 -12.90 -29.85 -6.61
N SER A 175 -12.69 -28.98 -5.63
CA SER A 175 -11.37 -28.47 -5.20
C SER A 175 -10.72 -29.32 -4.11
N MET A 176 -11.53 -29.90 -3.22
CA MET A 176 -11.09 -30.69 -2.07
C MET A 176 -10.54 -32.07 -2.45
N ASP A 177 -9.50 -32.52 -1.76
CA ASP A 177 -8.97 -33.88 -1.80
C ASP A 177 -9.37 -34.65 -0.52
N LEU A 178 -10.52 -35.34 -0.60
CA LEU A 178 -11.10 -36.08 0.54
C LEU A 178 -10.28 -37.30 0.98
N SER A 179 -9.17 -37.63 0.29
CA SER A 179 -8.26 -38.70 0.70
C SER A 179 -7.25 -38.27 1.77
N VAL A 180 -7.12 -36.96 2.03
CA VAL A 180 -6.20 -36.39 3.01
C VAL A 180 -6.94 -36.06 4.31
N ASP A 181 -6.31 -36.34 5.45
CA ASP A 181 -6.86 -35.96 6.75
C ASP A 181 -6.75 -34.43 6.94
N PRO A 182 -7.87 -33.69 7.11
CA PRO A 182 -7.85 -32.26 7.36
C PRO A 182 -7.07 -31.84 8.60
N CYS A 183 -6.89 -32.73 9.58
CA CYS A 183 -6.12 -32.46 10.80
C CYS A 183 -4.60 -32.57 10.58
N GLU A 184 -4.15 -33.24 9.51
CA GLU A 184 -2.75 -33.41 9.17
C GLU A 184 -2.27 -32.35 8.17
N ASP A 185 -3.04 -32.16 7.08
CA ASP A 185 -2.75 -31.13 6.07
C ASP A 185 -4.05 -30.55 5.51
N PHE A 186 -4.54 -29.50 6.18
CA PHE A 186 -5.77 -28.83 5.78
C PHE A 186 -5.67 -28.18 4.39
N PHE A 187 -4.48 -27.76 3.96
CA PHE A 187 -4.29 -27.15 2.64
C PHE A 187 -4.47 -28.22 1.54
N GLN A 188 -3.81 -29.36 1.68
CA GLN A 188 -3.96 -30.45 0.72
C GLN A 188 -5.38 -31.02 0.73
N TYR A 189 -6.02 -31.15 1.91
CA TYR A 189 -7.43 -31.53 2.00
C TYR A 189 -8.36 -30.53 1.27
N ALA A 190 -8.17 -29.23 1.46
CA ALA A 190 -9.05 -28.22 0.89
C ALA A 190 -8.80 -27.96 -0.61
N CYS A 191 -7.56 -28.12 -1.08
CA CYS A 191 -7.10 -27.60 -2.37
C CYS A 191 -6.38 -28.62 -3.25
N GLY A 192 -6.17 -29.84 -2.75
CA GLY A 192 -5.35 -30.85 -3.43
C GLY A 192 -5.84 -31.19 -4.83
N ASN A 193 -7.16 -31.18 -5.09
CA ASN A 193 -7.69 -31.40 -6.43
C ASN A 193 -7.67 -30.13 -7.29
N TRP A 194 -7.76 -28.94 -6.71
CA TRP A 194 -7.56 -27.69 -7.44
C TRP A 194 -6.15 -27.62 -8.03
N ASN A 195 -5.11 -27.92 -7.26
CA ASN A 195 -3.71 -27.93 -7.71
C ASN A 195 -3.46 -28.95 -8.84
N LYS A 196 -4.15 -30.10 -8.82
CA LYS A 196 -4.04 -31.13 -9.88
C LYS A 196 -4.67 -30.69 -11.21
N LYS A 197 -5.66 -29.80 -11.17
CA LYS A 197 -6.45 -29.38 -12.34
C LYS A 197 -6.00 -28.04 -12.93
N ASN A 198 -5.36 -27.19 -12.14
CA ASN A 198 -4.97 -25.84 -12.53
C ASN A 198 -3.45 -25.79 -12.64
N PHE A 199 -2.95 -25.66 -13.87
CA PHE A 199 -1.55 -25.47 -14.16
C PHE A 199 -1.21 -23.98 -14.18
N ILE A 200 0.01 -23.63 -13.80
CA ILE A 200 0.52 -22.26 -13.92
C ILE A 200 0.66 -21.95 -15.42
N PRO A 201 -0.06 -20.94 -15.95
CA PRO A 201 0.09 -20.52 -17.34
C PRO A 201 1.51 -20.03 -17.64
N ASP A 202 1.97 -20.23 -18.87
CA ASP A 202 3.31 -19.85 -19.36
C ASP A 202 3.66 -18.35 -19.21
N ASP A 203 2.66 -17.49 -18.98
CA ASP A 203 2.81 -16.03 -18.90
C ASP A 203 2.97 -15.48 -17.46
N ARG A 204 3.03 -16.36 -16.46
CA ARG A 204 3.10 -15.99 -15.03
C ARG A 204 3.84 -17.03 -14.19
N SER A 205 4.34 -16.61 -13.03
CA SER A 205 5.10 -17.45 -12.11
C SER A 205 4.23 -18.15 -11.06
N SER A 206 2.98 -17.70 -10.88
CA SER A 206 2.04 -18.25 -9.91
C SER A 206 0.61 -18.21 -10.46
N TYR A 207 -0.20 -19.16 -10.00
CA TYR A 207 -1.63 -19.19 -10.29
C TYR A 207 -2.40 -19.73 -9.09
N ASN A 208 -3.35 -18.95 -8.59
CA ASN A 208 -4.28 -19.28 -7.52
C ASN A 208 -5.67 -18.67 -7.84
N THR A 209 -6.59 -18.75 -6.88
CA THR A 209 -7.96 -18.25 -7.04
C THR A 209 -8.03 -16.73 -7.28
N PHE A 210 -7.09 -15.94 -6.75
CA PHE A 210 -7.03 -14.50 -7.02
C PHE A 210 -6.63 -14.19 -8.47
N GLU A 211 -5.63 -14.89 -9.04
CA GLU A 211 -5.26 -14.67 -10.44
C GLU A 211 -6.39 -15.12 -11.37
N LYS A 212 -7.10 -16.20 -11.05
CA LYS A 212 -8.29 -16.60 -11.81
C LYS A 212 -9.37 -15.51 -11.80
N LEU A 213 -9.68 -14.95 -10.63
CA LEU A 213 -10.63 -13.83 -10.52
C LEU A 213 -10.13 -12.57 -11.24
N SER A 214 -8.82 -12.31 -11.20
CA SER A 214 -8.20 -11.23 -11.95
C SER A 214 -8.38 -11.44 -13.45
N ASP A 215 -8.14 -12.64 -13.98
CA ASP A 215 -8.33 -12.94 -15.41
C ASP A 215 -9.79 -12.67 -15.86
N ASP A 216 -10.78 -13.10 -15.05
CA ASP A 216 -12.20 -12.84 -15.32
C ASP A 216 -12.54 -11.34 -15.31
N LEU A 217 -11.96 -10.60 -14.37
CA LEU A 217 -12.06 -9.13 -14.30
C LEU A 217 -11.44 -8.49 -15.55
N GLN A 218 -10.24 -8.89 -15.95
CA GLN A 218 -9.54 -8.36 -17.12
C GLN A 218 -10.33 -8.61 -18.40
N LEU A 219 -10.93 -9.80 -18.56
CA LEU A 219 -11.80 -10.13 -19.69
C LEU A 219 -13.07 -9.26 -19.72
N THR A 220 -13.67 -9.03 -18.56
CA THR A 220 -14.83 -8.12 -18.45
C THR A 220 -14.46 -6.70 -18.85
N LEU A 221 -13.35 -6.18 -18.31
CA LEU A 221 -12.88 -4.82 -18.63
C LEU A 221 -12.53 -4.68 -20.11
N ARG A 222 -11.88 -5.69 -20.70
CA ARG A 222 -11.62 -5.74 -22.13
C ARG A 222 -12.90 -5.57 -22.94
N ALA A 223 -13.93 -6.38 -22.64
CA ALA A 223 -15.20 -6.31 -23.35
C ALA A 223 -15.81 -4.90 -23.28
N LEU A 224 -15.83 -4.29 -22.09
CA LEU A 224 -16.36 -2.93 -21.87
C LEU A 224 -15.53 -1.84 -22.58
N LEU A 225 -14.22 -2.02 -22.72
CA LEU A 225 -13.33 -1.09 -23.41
C LEU A 225 -13.43 -1.21 -24.95
N GLU A 226 -13.77 -2.39 -25.46
CA GLU A 226 -13.95 -2.66 -26.90
C GLU A 226 -15.35 -2.27 -27.41
N GLU A 227 -16.30 -2.00 -26.51
CA GLU A 227 -17.62 -1.50 -26.89
C GLU A 227 -17.56 -0.15 -27.64
N PRO A 228 -18.37 0.02 -28.70
CA PRO A 228 -18.52 1.32 -29.36
C PRO A 228 -18.83 2.43 -28.36
N GLN A 229 -18.31 3.62 -28.64
CA GLN A 229 -18.67 4.79 -27.86
C GLN A 229 -20.18 5.05 -27.95
N ASN A 230 -20.80 5.33 -26.82
CA ASN A 230 -22.23 5.61 -26.75
C ASN A 230 -22.54 6.86 -25.91
N SER A 231 -23.80 7.30 -25.94
CA SER A 231 -24.24 8.53 -25.26
C SER A 231 -24.14 8.48 -23.73
N TYR A 232 -23.94 7.29 -23.14
CA TYR A 232 -23.76 7.10 -21.70
C TYR A 232 -22.28 7.06 -21.28
N ASP A 233 -21.35 7.18 -22.22
CA ASP A 233 -19.92 7.24 -21.90
C ASP A 233 -19.55 8.62 -21.37
N SER A 234 -19.11 8.66 -20.12
CA SER A 234 -18.54 9.87 -19.53
C SER A 234 -17.22 10.25 -20.22
N ASN A 235 -16.77 11.50 -20.07
CA ASN A 235 -15.45 11.90 -20.58
C ASN A 235 -14.31 11.00 -20.04
N ALA A 236 -14.41 10.55 -18.79
CA ALA A 236 -13.45 9.60 -18.22
C ALA A 236 -13.48 8.23 -18.92
N THR A 237 -14.67 7.73 -19.22
CA THR A 237 -14.89 6.49 -19.98
C THR A 237 -14.36 6.62 -21.41
N LEU A 238 -14.61 7.73 -22.08
CA LEU A 238 -14.10 8.00 -23.42
C LEU A 238 -12.57 8.02 -23.44
N LYS A 239 -11.93 8.70 -22.48
CA LYS A 239 -10.46 8.70 -22.33
C LYS A 239 -9.90 7.30 -22.09
N ALA A 240 -10.56 6.48 -21.28
CA ALA A 240 -10.19 5.08 -21.09
C ALA A 240 -10.26 4.31 -22.42
N LYS A 241 -11.39 4.35 -23.13
CA LYS A 241 -11.53 3.68 -24.44
C LYS A 241 -10.47 4.13 -25.45
N VAL A 242 -10.19 5.44 -25.53
CA VAL A 242 -9.16 6.01 -26.42
C VAL A 242 -7.76 5.52 -26.02
N LEU A 243 -7.42 5.51 -24.73
CA LEU A 243 -6.14 5.02 -24.24
C LEU A 243 -5.95 3.52 -24.52
N TYR A 244 -7.01 2.72 -24.38
CA TYR A 244 -6.98 1.31 -24.76
C TYR A 244 -6.69 1.16 -26.26
N GLN A 245 -7.41 1.90 -27.11
CA GLN A 245 -7.23 1.87 -28.56
C GLN A 245 -5.80 2.26 -28.97
N SER A 246 -5.19 3.27 -28.33
CA SER A 246 -3.78 3.62 -28.60
C SER A 246 -2.83 2.51 -28.16
N CYS A 247 -3.10 1.85 -27.04
CA CYS A 247 -2.24 0.77 -26.54
C CYS A 247 -2.27 -0.48 -27.42
N ILE A 248 -3.43 -0.84 -28.00
CA ILE A 248 -3.53 -2.04 -28.85
C ILE A 248 -2.95 -1.84 -30.25
N ASN A 249 -2.79 -0.59 -30.71
CA ASN A 249 -2.36 -0.27 -32.07
C ASN A 249 -0.83 -0.41 -32.22
N VAL A 250 -0.35 -1.64 -32.31
CA VAL A 250 1.07 -1.96 -32.45
C VAL A 250 1.67 -1.35 -33.72
N SER A 251 0.93 -1.30 -34.83
CA SER A 251 1.42 -0.72 -36.08
C SER A 251 1.84 0.75 -35.92
N GLU A 252 1.08 1.53 -35.16
CA GLU A 252 1.43 2.92 -34.87
C GLU A 252 2.64 3.02 -33.93
N ILE A 253 2.71 2.15 -32.91
CA ILE A 253 3.84 2.11 -31.97
C ILE A 253 5.14 1.79 -32.72
N GLU A 254 5.12 0.81 -33.63
CA GLU A 254 6.27 0.45 -34.47
C GLU A 254 6.63 1.59 -35.44
N ALA A 255 5.64 2.28 -36.01
CA ALA A 255 5.89 3.41 -36.91
C ALA A 255 6.53 4.61 -36.19
N VAL A 256 6.13 4.87 -34.95
CA VAL A 256 6.69 5.96 -34.11
C VAL A 256 8.08 5.59 -33.58
N GLY A 257 8.32 4.33 -33.25
CA GLY A 257 9.61 3.86 -32.74
C GLY A 257 9.96 4.43 -31.36
N ASP A 258 11.25 4.66 -31.13
CA ASP A 258 11.79 5.22 -29.89
C ASP A 258 11.94 6.76 -29.91
N VAL A 259 11.38 7.43 -30.93
CA VAL A 259 11.48 8.89 -31.10
C VAL A 259 10.99 9.67 -29.88
N PRO A 260 9.85 9.33 -29.24
CA PRO A 260 9.40 10.03 -28.03
C PRO A 260 10.39 9.88 -26.87
N LEU A 261 10.95 8.68 -26.68
CA LEU A 261 11.94 8.42 -25.63
C LEU A 261 13.22 9.23 -25.87
N ARG A 262 13.71 9.28 -27.11
CA ARG A 262 14.90 10.08 -27.45
C ARG A 262 14.71 11.56 -27.16
N ARG A 263 13.51 12.10 -27.41
CA ARG A 263 13.16 13.48 -27.05
C ARG A 263 13.26 13.71 -25.54
N VAL A 264 12.64 12.83 -24.76
CA VAL A 264 12.70 12.86 -23.29
C VAL A 264 14.14 12.83 -22.79
N LEU A 265 14.96 11.91 -23.31
CA LEU A 265 16.38 11.82 -22.92
C LEU A 265 17.15 13.09 -23.29
N SER A 266 16.88 13.69 -24.45
CA SER A 266 17.50 14.96 -24.87
C SER A 266 17.11 16.12 -23.95
N GLU A 267 15.85 16.20 -23.52
CA GLU A 267 15.36 17.22 -22.59
C GLU A 267 16.04 17.10 -21.21
N LEU A 268 16.41 15.88 -20.82
CA LEU A 268 17.12 15.57 -19.58
C LEU A 268 18.66 15.66 -19.71
N GLY A 269 19.17 16.17 -20.84
CA GLY A 269 20.61 16.41 -21.05
C GLY A 269 21.37 15.29 -21.76
N GLY A 270 20.67 14.29 -22.28
CA GLY A 270 21.24 13.16 -23.04
C GLY A 270 21.66 11.99 -22.16
N TRP A 271 21.57 10.77 -22.71
CA TRP A 271 22.01 9.55 -22.01
C TRP A 271 23.46 9.24 -22.38
N PRO A 272 24.43 9.37 -21.43
CA PRO A 272 25.85 9.42 -21.78
C PRO A 272 26.34 8.22 -22.59
N VAL A 273 25.85 7.00 -22.32
CA VAL A 273 26.26 5.77 -23.01
C VAL A 273 25.89 5.74 -24.51
N ILE A 274 24.86 6.47 -24.92
CA ILE A 274 24.45 6.58 -26.35
C ILE A 274 24.75 7.96 -26.95
N ASP A 275 25.21 8.93 -26.15
CA ASP A 275 25.47 10.29 -26.59
C ASP A 275 26.92 10.71 -26.27
N ALA A 276 27.79 10.60 -27.28
CA ALA A 276 29.18 11.02 -27.19
C ALA A 276 29.35 12.54 -27.00
N SER A 277 28.31 13.34 -27.24
CA SER A 277 28.33 14.79 -27.05
C SER A 277 27.94 15.22 -25.63
N TRP A 278 27.62 14.26 -24.75
CA TRP A 278 27.27 14.52 -23.36
C TRP A 278 28.38 15.26 -22.61
N GLN A 279 28.00 16.28 -21.84
CA GLN A 279 28.94 17.16 -21.13
C GLN A 279 28.67 17.13 -19.63
N GLU A 280 29.65 16.66 -18.88
CA GLU A 280 29.59 16.59 -17.42
C GLU A 280 29.30 17.95 -16.76
N SER A 281 29.81 19.03 -17.33
CA SER A 281 29.65 20.39 -16.79
C SER A 281 28.20 20.90 -16.83
N LYS A 282 27.35 20.33 -17.68
CA LYS A 282 25.92 20.68 -17.78
C LYS A 282 25.04 19.83 -16.88
N PHE A 283 25.57 18.72 -16.34
CA PHE A 283 24.82 17.81 -15.51
C PHE A 283 24.75 18.34 -14.07
N VAL A 284 23.53 18.68 -13.65
CA VAL A 284 23.18 19.01 -12.27
C VAL A 284 22.19 17.96 -11.78
N LEU A 285 22.57 17.21 -10.76
CA LEU A 285 21.80 16.08 -10.26
C LEU A 285 20.42 16.51 -9.74
N GLU A 286 20.36 17.57 -8.94
CA GLU A 286 19.12 18.04 -8.32
C GLU A 286 18.08 18.48 -9.34
N ASP A 287 18.53 19.15 -10.43
CA ASP A 287 17.65 19.53 -11.54
C ASP A 287 17.17 18.29 -12.29
N ALA A 288 18.07 17.34 -12.60
CA ALA A 288 17.73 16.12 -13.32
C ALA A 288 16.73 15.26 -12.53
N LEU A 289 16.97 15.02 -11.24
CA LEU A 289 16.04 14.30 -10.36
C LEU A 289 14.72 15.04 -10.19
N GLY A 290 14.77 16.37 -10.08
CA GLY A 290 13.56 17.18 -9.98
C GLY A 290 12.71 17.13 -11.25
N ASP A 291 13.32 17.18 -12.44
CA ASP A 291 12.64 17.01 -13.72
C ASP A 291 12.06 15.59 -13.88
N LEU A 292 12.83 14.56 -13.51
CA LEU A 292 12.37 13.17 -13.46
C LEU A 292 11.14 13.00 -12.57
N ARG A 293 11.17 13.59 -11.36
CA ARG A 293 10.06 13.54 -10.42
C ARG A 293 8.84 14.33 -10.91
N GLY A 294 9.05 15.53 -11.43
CA GLY A 294 7.97 16.46 -11.80
C GLY A 294 7.27 16.14 -13.11
N GLN A 295 8.03 15.74 -14.12
CA GLN A 295 7.50 15.50 -15.47
C GLN A 295 7.07 14.05 -15.67
N TYR A 296 7.80 13.11 -15.07
CA TYR A 296 7.62 11.68 -15.33
C TYR A 296 7.17 10.88 -14.10
N ASN A 297 7.06 11.51 -12.92
CA ASN A 297 6.75 10.84 -11.67
C ASN A 297 7.67 9.63 -11.42
N ALA A 298 8.96 9.77 -11.75
CA ALA A 298 9.97 8.73 -11.62
C ALA A 298 10.73 8.87 -10.29
N PRO A 299 10.50 7.98 -9.30
CA PRO A 299 11.20 8.02 -8.02
C PRO A 299 12.58 7.37 -8.15
N ILE A 300 13.62 8.18 -8.37
CA ILE A 300 14.99 7.72 -8.60
C ILE A 300 15.90 8.36 -7.56
N LEU A 301 16.72 7.55 -6.88
CA LEU A 301 17.52 7.88 -5.69
C LEU A 301 16.72 8.32 -4.44
N VAL A 302 15.62 9.06 -4.60
CA VAL A 302 14.71 9.46 -3.52
C VAL A 302 13.27 9.30 -4.02
N ASP A 303 12.44 8.57 -3.28
CA ASP A 303 11.00 8.56 -3.51
C ASP A 303 10.35 9.71 -2.72
N VAL A 304 9.44 10.42 -3.36
CA VAL A 304 8.75 11.58 -2.78
C VAL A 304 7.29 11.51 -3.13
N TRP A 305 6.41 11.65 -2.15
CA TRP A 305 4.99 11.82 -2.38
C TRP A 305 4.37 12.81 -1.38
N ILE A 306 3.13 13.20 -1.65
CA ILE A 306 2.32 14.01 -0.74
C ILE A 306 1.20 13.13 -0.24
N GLY A 307 1.15 12.93 1.07
CA GLY A 307 0.15 12.09 1.72
C GLY A 307 -0.22 12.60 3.11
N PRO A 308 -1.20 11.97 3.77
CA PRO A 308 -1.59 12.33 5.13
C PRO A 308 -0.40 12.22 6.09
N ASP A 309 -0.24 13.17 7.00
CA ASP A 309 0.75 13.06 8.08
C ASP A 309 0.31 11.98 9.09
N ASP A 310 1.13 10.94 9.29
CA ASP A 310 0.83 9.82 10.22
C ASP A 310 0.50 10.31 11.64
N LYS A 311 1.08 11.44 12.07
CA LYS A 311 0.82 12.03 13.39
C LYS A 311 -0.25 13.13 13.37
N ASN A 312 -0.76 13.50 12.19
CA ASN A 312 -1.89 14.40 12.02
C ASN A 312 -2.59 14.15 10.69
N SER A 313 -3.48 13.16 10.65
CA SER A 313 -4.18 12.71 9.44
C SER A 313 -5.12 13.76 8.81
N SER A 314 -5.27 14.93 9.43
CA SER A 314 -6.09 16.04 8.90
C SER A 314 -5.33 16.95 7.95
N VAL A 315 -4.01 16.77 7.81
CA VAL A 315 -3.15 17.54 6.90
C VAL A 315 -2.34 16.61 6.03
N ASN A 316 -1.98 17.08 4.84
CA ASN A 316 -0.99 16.43 4.00
C ASN A 316 0.40 17.01 4.28
N ILE A 317 1.42 16.21 4.06
CA ILE A 317 2.83 16.58 4.21
C ILE A 317 3.66 15.92 3.11
N ILE A 318 4.78 16.54 2.73
CA ILE A 318 5.76 15.93 1.83
C ILE A 318 6.46 14.79 2.58
N GLN A 319 6.52 13.62 1.97
CA GLN A 319 7.10 12.41 2.55
C GLN A 319 8.23 11.90 1.66
N LEU A 320 9.34 11.48 2.27
CA LEU A 320 10.52 10.93 1.60
C LEU A 320 10.78 9.51 2.06
N ASP A 321 11.02 8.61 1.11
CA ASP A 321 11.51 7.26 1.36
C ASP A 321 12.55 6.82 0.32
N GLU A 322 13.13 5.65 0.52
CA GLU A 322 14.03 5.02 -0.44
C GLU A 322 13.21 4.44 -1.60
N PRO A 323 13.62 4.69 -2.86
CA PRO A 323 12.90 4.18 -4.00
C PRO A 323 13.12 2.68 -4.19
N MET A 324 12.29 2.07 -5.04
CA MET A 324 12.56 0.71 -5.52
C MET A 324 13.84 0.65 -6.35
N LEU A 325 14.51 -0.49 -6.32
CA LEU A 325 15.68 -0.79 -7.17
C LEU A 325 15.24 -1.31 -8.54
N GLY A 326 16.18 -1.48 -9.47
CA GLY A 326 15.90 -2.01 -10.81
C GLY A 326 15.59 -3.51 -10.81
N MET A 327 16.22 -4.26 -9.91
CA MET A 327 15.84 -5.62 -9.55
C MET A 327 14.80 -5.63 -8.41
N PRO A 328 14.00 -6.71 -8.26
CA PRO A 328 12.83 -6.74 -7.37
C PRO A 328 13.12 -6.50 -5.89
N SER A 329 14.33 -6.80 -5.40
CA SER A 329 14.72 -6.58 -4.02
C SER A 329 16.21 -6.30 -3.88
N ARG A 330 16.57 -5.77 -2.72
CA ARG A 330 17.96 -5.57 -2.27
C ARG A 330 18.77 -6.87 -2.32
N ASP A 331 18.16 -8.00 -1.98
CA ASP A 331 18.88 -9.26 -1.77
C ASP A 331 19.44 -9.84 -3.07
N TYR A 332 18.81 -9.57 -4.22
CA TYR A 332 19.34 -9.93 -5.54
C TYR A 332 20.74 -9.34 -5.78
N TYR A 333 21.03 -8.15 -5.24
CA TYR A 333 22.32 -7.49 -5.42
C TYR A 333 23.40 -8.01 -4.46
N LEU A 334 23.01 -8.55 -3.31
CA LEU A 334 23.93 -8.77 -2.19
C LEU A 334 24.16 -10.24 -1.84
N HIS A 335 23.30 -11.15 -2.29
CA HIS A 335 23.45 -12.57 -2.02
C HIS A 335 24.54 -13.21 -2.89
N ASP A 336 24.42 -13.07 -4.21
CA ASP A 336 25.38 -13.59 -5.19
C ASP A 336 25.48 -12.64 -6.38
N THR A 337 26.57 -11.87 -6.42
CA THR A 337 26.86 -10.90 -7.50
C THR A 337 27.16 -11.58 -8.84
N ASP A 338 27.45 -12.88 -8.84
CA ASP A 338 27.67 -13.69 -10.05
C ASP A 338 26.44 -14.53 -10.44
N SER A 339 25.30 -14.31 -9.78
CA SER A 339 24.06 -15.03 -10.05
C SER A 339 23.56 -14.83 -11.48
N PRO A 340 22.78 -15.77 -12.03
CA PRO A 340 22.09 -15.60 -13.32
C PRO A 340 21.23 -14.33 -13.37
N ASP A 341 20.62 -13.94 -12.25
CA ASP A 341 19.75 -12.76 -12.13
C ASP A 341 20.52 -11.46 -12.36
N VAL A 342 21.65 -11.29 -11.67
CA VAL A 342 22.52 -10.11 -11.79
C VAL A 342 23.08 -10.00 -13.22
N LYS A 343 23.49 -11.13 -13.80
CA LYS A 343 23.97 -11.21 -15.20
C LYS A 343 22.86 -10.87 -16.20
N ALA A 344 21.64 -11.34 -15.97
CA ALA A 344 20.50 -11.02 -16.82
C ALA A 344 20.14 -9.53 -16.74
N TYR A 345 20.24 -8.92 -15.56
CA TYR A 345 20.02 -7.48 -15.39
C TYR A 345 21.10 -6.63 -16.08
N LEU A 346 22.39 -7.02 -15.98
CA LEU A 346 23.47 -6.37 -16.74
C LEU A 346 23.23 -6.45 -18.25
N ARG A 347 22.89 -7.65 -18.73
CA ARG A 347 22.57 -7.86 -20.14
C ARG A 347 21.37 -7.02 -20.58
N TYR A 348 20.34 -6.90 -19.74
CA TYR A 348 19.17 -6.08 -20.04
C TYR A 348 19.54 -4.60 -20.24
N MET A 349 20.36 -4.04 -19.33
CA MET A 349 20.93 -2.70 -19.47
C MET A 349 21.68 -2.53 -20.79
N SER A 350 22.60 -3.45 -21.09
CA SER A 350 23.45 -3.38 -22.28
C SER A 350 22.67 -3.55 -23.57
N ASP A 351 21.77 -4.54 -23.67
CA ASP A 351 21.00 -4.82 -24.88
C ASP A 351 20.06 -3.65 -25.24
N VAL A 352 19.44 -3.00 -24.24
CA VAL A 352 18.64 -1.79 -24.46
C VAL A 352 19.51 -0.62 -24.92
N ALA A 353 20.65 -0.40 -24.28
CA ALA A 353 21.57 0.66 -24.68
C ALA A 353 22.07 0.45 -26.12
N VAL A 354 22.42 -0.78 -26.50
CA VAL A 354 22.81 -1.15 -27.88
C VAL A 354 21.67 -0.93 -28.87
N LEU A 355 20.44 -1.32 -28.51
CA LEU A 355 19.26 -1.07 -29.35
C LEU A 355 19.05 0.43 -29.60
N MET A 356 19.40 1.26 -28.62
CA MET A 356 19.34 2.72 -28.72
C MET A 356 20.56 3.37 -29.40
N GLY A 357 21.59 2.59 -29.75
CA GLY A 357 22.75 3.03 -30.51
C GLY A 357 24.07 3.10 -29.75
N ALA A 358 24.17 2.51 -28.56
CA ALA A 358 25.44 2.42 -27.83
C ALA A 358 26.47 1.56 -28.58
N ASP A 359 27.75 1.87 -28.41
CA ASP A 359 28.84 1.05 -28.94
C ASP A 359 28.94 -0.28 -28.18
N ARG A 360 28.80 -1.39 -28.90
CA ARG A 360 28.87 -2.75 -28.35
C ARG A 360 30.20 -3.06 -27.66
N GLN A 361 31.28 -2.37 -28.00
CA GLN A 361 32.59 -2.63 -27.41
C GLN A 361 32.75 -2.02 -26.01
N THR A 362 32.00 -0.96 -25.70
CA THR A 362 32.16 -0.18 -24.47
C THR A 362 30.94 -0.26 -23.54
N VAL A 363 29.76 -0.56 -24.09
CA VAL A 363 28.48 -0.58 -23.37
C VAL A 363 28.48 -1.50 -22.14
N GLU A 364 29.08 -2.69 -22.23
CA GLU A 364 29.10 -3.65 -21.13
C GLU A 364 29.91 -3.09 -19.95
N ALA A 365 31.07 -2.48 -20.22
CA ALA A 365 31.89 -1.86 -19.19
C ALA A 365 31.23 -0.61 -18.58
N GLU A 366 30.46 0.17 -19.35
CA GLU A 366 29.68 1.29 -18.80
C GLU A 366 28.50 0.82 -17.95
N MET A 367 27.75 -0.19 -18.39
CA MET A 367 26.61 -0.73 -17.64
C MET A 367 27.05 -1.54 -16.42
N GLN A 368 28.24 -2.15 -16.44
CA GLN A 368 28.84 -2.78 -15.28
C GLN A 368 29.08 -1.75 -14.16
N LYS A 369 29.57 -0.55 -14.48
CA LYS A 369 29.71 0.54 -13.49
C LYS A 369 28.36 1.01 -12.94
N VAL A 370 27.33 1.04 -13.78
CA VAL A 370 25.95 1.37 -13.36
C VAL A 370 25.42 0.30 -12.40
N LEU A 371 25.65 -0.98 -12.70
CA LEU A 371 25.30 -2.10 -11.83
C LEU A 371 26.01 -2.04 -10.48
N GLU A 372 27.32 -1.78 -10.48
CA GLU A 372 28.12 -1.61 -9.25
C GLU A 372 27.61 -0.45 -8.40
N PHE A 373 27.26 0.67 -9.05
CA PHE A 373 26.66 1.81 -8.37
C PHE A 373 25.28 1.46 -7.77
N GLU A 374 24.40 0.79 -8.51
CA GLU A 374 23.11 0.35 -7.98
C GLU A 374 23.25 -0.69 -6.86
N THR A 375 24.26 -1.57 -6.94
CA THR A 375 24.62 -2.52 -5.87
C THR A 375 25.06 -1.80 -4.60
N ALA A 376 25.83 -0.71 -4.73
CA ALA A 376 26.20 0.13 -3.60
C ALA A 376 24.99 0.88 -3.00
N ILE A 377 24.03 1.32 -3.82
CA ILE A 377 22.74 1.86 -3.35
C ILE A 377 21.94 0.78 -2.61
N ALA A 378 21.88 -0.44 -3.15
CA ALA A 378 21.23 -1.57 -2.50
C ALA A 378 21.86 -1.89 -1.14
N ASN A 379 23.18 -1.84 -1.03
CA ASN A 379 23.85 -2.03 0.26
C ASN A 379 23.51 -0.92 1.28
N ALA A 380 23.31 0.32 0.80
CA ALA A 380 22.91 1.46 1.62
C ALA A 380 21.44 1.45 2.06
N SER A 381 20.57 0.73 1.34
CA SER A 381 19.12 0.65 1.61
C SER A 381 18.79 -0.16 2.86
N THR A 382 17.60 0.11 3.40
CA THR A 382 17.11 -0.48 4.64
C THR A 382 16.68 -1.94 4.39
N PRO A 383 17.14 -2.92 5.20
CA PRO A 383 16.67 -4.29 5.13
C PRO A 383 15.15 -4.40 5.29
N GLN A 384 14.50 -5.32 4.58
CA GLN A 384 13.03 -5.41 4.53
C GLN A 384 12.40 -5.63 5.91
N ASN A 385 13.04 -6.46 6.76
CA ASN A 385 12.60 -6.73 8.13
C ASN A 385 12.63 -5.49 9.05
N GLU A 386 13.44 -4.47 8.73
CA GLU A 386 13.52 -3.22 9.48
C GLU A 386 12.48 -2.18 8.99
N LYS A 387 11.85 -2.39 7.84
CA LYS A 387 10.91 -1.42 7.26
C LYS A 387 9.55 -1.37 7.94
N HIS A 388 9.20 -2.40 8.71
CA HIS A 388 7.87 -2.56 9.31
C HIS A 388 7.57 -1.57 10.45
N ASP A 389 8.59 -1.09 11.18
CA ASP A 389 8.39 -0.11 12.24
C ASP A 389 8.35 1.32 11.67
N THR A 390 7.20 1.68 11.11
CA THR A 390 6.96 3.02 10.54
C THR A 390 7.05 4.12 11.60
N GLY A 391 6.72 3.82 12.85
CA GLY A 391 6.81 4.76 13.97
C GLY A 391 8.24 5.14 14.31
N ALA A 392 9.14 4.16 14.35
CA ALA A 392 10.58 4.38 14.55
C ALA A 392 11.24 5.13 13.38
N ARG A 393 10.78 4.87 12.15
CA ARG A 393 11.28 5.51 10.93
C ARG A 393 10.73 6.93 10.73
N TYR A 394 9.55 7.24 11.26
CA TYR A 394 8.92 8.55 11.12
C TYR A 394 9.80 9.65 11.73
N LYS A 395 10.33 10.53 10.87
CA LYS A 395 11.07 11.71 11.29
C LYS A 395 10.54 12.97 10.62
N LYS A 396 9.81 13.78 11.40
CA LYS A 396 9.32 15.09 10.96
C LYS A 396 10.36 16.17 11.23
N ILE A 397 10.90 16.78 10.18
CA ILE A 397 11.94 17.83 10.22
C ILE A 397 11.66 18.89 9.17
N SER A 398 12.29 20.05 9.28
CA SER A 398 12.26 21.05 8.21
C SER A 398 13.23 20.70 7.06
N ILE A 399 13.01 21.25 5.86
CA ILE A 399 13.96 21.14 4.73
C ILE A 399 15.35 21.66 5.16
N GLY A 400 15.40 22.73 5.94
CA GLY A 400 16.66 23.28 6.47
C GLY A 400 17.39 22.31 7.39
N GLU A 401 16.68 21.59 8.26
CA GLU A 401 17.28 20.54 9.09
C GLU A 401 17.76 19.33 8.26
N LEU A 402 17.01 18.94 7.21
CA LEU A 402 17.46 17.89 6.30
C LEU A 402 18.75 18.31 5.58
N ALA A 403 18.84 19.55 5.12
CA ALA A 403 20.06 20.09 4.51
C ALA A 403 21.26 20.13 5.46
N GLN A 404 21.06 20.30 6.77
CA GLN A 404 22.15 20.19 7.74
C GLN A 404 22.63 18.75 7.93
N ARG A 405 21.71 17.78 7.86
CA ARG A 405 21.97 16.35 8.05
C ARG A 405 22.56 15.70 6.80
N VAL A 406 22.13 16.15 5.63
CA VAL A 406 22.57 15.67 4.31
C VAL A 406 22.98 16.87 3.45
N PRO A 407 24.16 17.47 3.71
CA PRO A 407 24.55 18.78 3.17
C PRO A 407 25.08 18.75 1.73
N ALA A 408 25.39 17.58 1.19
CA ALA A 408 25.95 17.44 -0.15
C ALA A 408 24.88 17.41 -1.27
N PHE A 409 23.61 17.66 -0.94
CA PHE A 409 22.50 17.70 -1.88
C PHE A 409 21.68 18.98 -1.66
N ASP A 410 21.40 19.73 -2.73
CA ASP A 410 20.57 20.94 -2.64
C ASP A 410 19.07 20.59 -2.64
N TRP A 411 18.57 20.23 -1.45
CA TRP A 411 17.16 19.86 -1.23
C TRP A 411 16.19 20.93 -1.68
N LEU A 412 16.52 22.22 -1.45
CA LEU A 412 15.63 23.31 -1.78
C LEU A 412 15.50 23.46 -3.30
N ARG A 413 16.61 23.35 -4.04
CA ARG A 413 16.61 23.32 -5.51
C ARG A 413 15.81 22.12 -6.04
N TYR A 414 16.03 20.94 -5.48
CA TYR A 414 15.31 19.73 -5.87
C TYR A 414 13.79 19.86 -5.69
N PHE A 415 13.30 20.21 -4.51
CA PHE A 415 11.86 20.35 -4.26
C PHE A 415 11.24 21.46 -5.12
N ASN A 416 11.90 22.61 -5.20
CA ASN A 416 11.42 23.73 -6.01
C ASN A 416 11.53 23.47 -7.51
N ARG A 417 12.13 22.37 -7.97
CA ARG A 417 12.12 22.00 -9.38
C ARG A 417 10.75 21.53 -9.85
N PHE A 418 10.03 20.77 -9.02
CA PHE A 418 8.77 20.12 -9.40
C PHE A 418 7.55 20.54 -8.59
N LEU A 419 7.72 21.13 -7.39
CA LEU A 419 6.57 21.61 -6.64
C LEU A 419 5.94 22.84 -7.34
N PRO A 420 4.60 22.88 -7.46
CA PRO A 420 3.90 24.01 -8.08
C PRO A 420 4.07 25.27 -7.24
N ASP A 421 3.93 25.14 -5.92
CA ASP A 421 4.20 26.20 -4.95
C ASP A 421 5.63 26.09 -4.44
N LYS A 422 6.35 27.22 -4.43
CA LYS A 422 7.72 27.24 -3.94
C LYS A 422 7.75 27.11 -2.43
N VAL A 423 8.63 26.24 -1.94
CA VAL A 423 8.89 26.01 -0.52
C VAL A 423 10.19 26.71 -0.12
N ASP A 424 10.32 26.98 1.18
CA ASP A 424 11.55 27.50 1.78
C ASP A 424 12.14 26.50 2.80
N GLN A 425 13.21 26.88 3.49
CA GLN A 425 13.88 26.01 4.46
C GLN A 425 13.02 25.64 5.68
N SER A 426 11.95 26.39 5.95
CA SER A 426 11.06 26.15 7.09
C SER A 426 9.95 25.13 6.80
N GLU A 427 9.77 24.74 5.54
CA GLU A 427 8.78 23.73 5.13
C GLU A 427 9.04 22.41 5.88
N MET A 428 7.98 21.87 6.49
CA MET A 428 8.06 20.63 7.26
C MET A 428 7.82 19.43 6.36
N ILE A 429 8.68 18.43 6.48
CA ILE A 429 8.63 17.18 5.72
C ILE A 429 8.75 15.98 6.66
N VAL A 430 8.32 14.80 6.20
CA VAL A 430 8.57 13.52 6.88
C VAL A 430 9.61 12.73 6.09
N VAL A 431 10.63 12.25 6.79
CA VAL A 431 11.71 11.44 6.20
C VAL A 431 11.69 10.07 6.87
N PHE A 432 11.36 9.01 6.12
CA PHE A 432 11.35 7.63 6.61
C PHE A 432 12.70 6.92 6.48
N THR A 433 13.67 7.57 5.82
CA THR A 433 14.89 6.92 5.31
C THR A 433 16.17 7.77 5.51
N GLU A 434 16.27 8.52 6.61
CA GLU A 434 17.39 9.45 6.84
C GLU A 434 18.78 8.80 6.67
N ASN A 435 18.99 7.61 7.23
CA ASN A 435 20.27 6.90 7.15
C ASN A 435 20.64 6.51 5.71
N TYR A 436 19.65 6.13 4.90
CA TYR A 436 19.85 5.84 3.49
C TYR A 436 20.21 7.11 2.72
N LEU A 437 19.52 8.24 2.97
CA LEU A 437 19.83 9.51 2.29
C LEU A 437 21.26 9.98 2.57
N ILE A 438 21.74 9.86 3.81
CA ILE A 438 23.13 10.16 4.18
C ILE A 438 24.08 9.33 3.31
N LYS A 439 23.90 8.00 3.31
CA LYS A 439 24.79 7.08 2.59
C LYS A 439 24.74 7.26 1.07
N VAL A 440 23.55 7.42 0.49
CA VAL A 440 23.39 7.53 -0.97
C VAL A 440 23.87 8.87 -1.50
N VAL A 441 23.64 9.97 -0.77
CA VAL A 441 24.18 11.28 -1.19
C VAL A 441 25.71 11.27 -1.11
N ASP A 442 26.29 10.67 -0.07
CA ASP A 442 27.75 10.50 0.01
C ASP A 442 28.30 9.62 -1.12
N LEU A 443 27.60 8.52 -1.45
CA LEU A 443 27.95 7.63 -2.55
C LEU A 443 27.90 8.35 -3.91
N VAL A 444 26.83 9.09 -4.17
CA VAL A 444 26.66 9.91 -5.38
C VAL A 444 27.80 10.91 -5.53
N LYS A 445 28.21 11.57 -4.43
CA LYS A 445 29.26 12.58 -4.43
C LYS A 445 30.62 12.04 -4.86
N ILE A 446 30.93 10.80 -4.49
CA ILE A 446 32.22 10.15 -4.83
C ILE A 446 32.18 9.39 -6.16
N THR A 447 30.99 9.18 -6.72
CA THR A 447 30.81 8.45 -7.98
C THR A 447 30.96 9.39 -9.16
N ASP A 448 31.57 8.90 -10.24
CA ASP A 448 31.69 9.63 -11.50
C ASP A 448 30.30 10.07 -12.01
N LYS A 449 30.16 11.35 -12.36
CA LYS A 449 28.88 11.94 -12.79
C LYS A 449 28.30 11.24 -14.02
N ARG A 450 29.13 10.71 -14.91
CA ARG A 450 28.67 9.92 -16.07
C ARG A 450 27.97 8.64 -15.61
N VAL A 451 28.50 7.96 -14.58
CA VAL A 451 27.87 6.76 -14.01
C VAL A 451 26.54 7.11 -13.35
N VAL A 452 26.50 8.19 -12.56
CA VAL A 452 25.25 8.66 -11.94
C VAL A 452 24.21 9.04 -13.00
N SER A 453 24.61 9.76 -14.05
CA SER A 453 23.72 10.14 -15.15
C SER A 453 23.23 8.92 -15.95
N ASN A 454 24.12 7.96 -16.26
CA ASN A 454 23.74 6.70 -16.90
C ASN A 454 22.73 5.92 -16.05
N TYR A 455 22.93 5.84 -14.73
CA TYR A 455 22.02 5.17 -13.81
C TYR A 455 20.63 5.82 -13.80
N ILE A 456 20.52 7.13 -13.57
CA ILE A 456 19.20 7.76 -13.45
C ILE A 456 18.40 7.67 -14.76
N LEU A 457 19.08 7.78 -15.91
CA LEU A 457 18.41 7.68 -17.21
C LEU A 457 18.08 6.23 -17.58
N TRP A 458 18.92 5.26 -17.20
CA TRP A 458 18.55 3.85 -17.28
C TRP A 458 17.28 3.55 -16.47
N ARG A 459 17.20 4.04 -15.22
CA ARG A 459 16.02 3.85 -14.37
C ARG A 459 14.76 4.49 -14.96
N LEU A 460 14.88 5.61 -15.67
CA LEU A 460 13.76 6.18 -16.42
C LEU A 460 13.37 5.30 -17.61
N ILE A 461 14.33 4.84 -18.41
CA ILE A 461 14.09 4.00 -19.59
C ILE A 461 13.37 2.71 -19.18
N LEU A 462 13.76 2.10 -18.06
CA LEU A 462 13.06 0.94 -17.47
C LEU A 462 11.56 1.16 -17.29
N LEU A 463 11.13 2.38 -16.92
CA LEU A 463 9.71 2.71 -16.75
C LEU A 463 8.95 2.79 -18.08
N PHE A 464 9.65 3.10 -19.18
CA PHE A 464 9.04 3.29 -20.50
C PHE A 464 9.06 2.05 -21.38
N ILE A 465 10.00 1.10 -21.17
CA ILE A 465 10.15 -0.10 -22.02
C ILE A 465 8.83 -0.85 -22.31
N PRO A 466 7.90 -1.06 -21.34
CA PRO A 466 6.63 -1.73 -21.63
C PRO A 466 5.77 -1.08 -22.73
N GLU A 467 5.98 0.23 -22.94
CA GLU A 467 5.20 1.08 -23.87
C GLU A 467 5.91 1.31 -25.22
N LEU A 468 7.15 0.81 -25.38
CA LEU A 468 7.94 0.95 -26.61
C LEU A 468 7.64 -0.17 -27.61
N THR A 469 8.41 -0.19 -28.71
CA THR A 469 8.29 -1.20 -29.77
C THR A 469 8.55 -2.62 -29.28
N THR A 470 8.16 -3.59 -30.12
CA THR A 470 8.33 -5.02 -29.87
C THR A 470 9.78 -5.36 -29.56
N ALA A 471 10.75 -4.73 -30.23
CA ALA A 471 12.18 -4.96 -29.99
C ALA A 471 12.59 -4.65 -28.53
N PHE A 472 12.10 -3.57 -27.92
CA PHE A 472 12.38 -3.28 -26.52
C PHE A 472 11.67 -4.27 -25.58
N GLN A 473 10.42 -4.61 -25.89
CA GLN A 473 9.64 -5.57 -25.10
C GLN A 473 10.24 -6.98 -25.15
N GLU A 474 10.84 -7.39 -26.27
CA GLU A 474 11.54 -8.68 -26.40
C GLU A 474 12.74 -8.76 -25.46
N ILE A 475 13.57 -7.71 -25.39
CA ILE A 475 14.68 -7.67 -24.43
C ILE A 475 14.16 -7.75 -22.99
N GLN A 476 13.09 -7.03 -22.66
CA GLN A 476 12.44 -7.15 -21.35
C GLN A 476 11.92 -8.56 -21.09
N ASN A 477 11.33 -9.23 -22.08
CA ASN A 477 10.83 -10.59 -21.92
C ASN A 477 11.96 -11.60 -21.64
N GLU A 478 13.13 -11.44 -22.28
CA GLU A 478 14.31 -12.26 -21.97
C GLU A 478 14.80 -12.05 -20.53
N TYR A 479 14.81 -10.81 -20.04
CA TYR A 479 15.10 -10.53 -18.64
C TYR A 479 14.06 -11.18 -17.70
N ARG A 480 12.76 -11.03 -18.00
CA ARG A 480 11.68 -11.61 -17.19
C ARG A 480 11.69 -13.13 -17.16
N LYS A 481 12.12 -13.80 -18.23
CA LYS A 481 12.30 -15.27 -18.26
C LYS A 481 13.26 -15.73 -17.18
N VAL A 482 14.35 -15.00 -16.95
CA VAL A 482 15.32 -15.33 -15.89
C VAL A 482 14.74 -15.02 -14.52
N MET A 483 14.22 -13.81 -14.34
CA MET A 483 13.76 -13.34 -13.01
C MET A 483 12.50 -14.01 -12.48
N HIS A 484 11.63 -14.51 -13.36
CA HIS A 484 10.30 -14.99 -12.99
C HIS A 484 9.96 -16.36 -13.58
N GLU A 485 10.89 -16.99 -14.30
CA GLU A 485 10.67 -18.29 -14.96
C GLU A 485 9.45 -18.32 -15.91
N VAL A 486 9.02 -17.15 -16.39
CA VAL A 486 7.88 -17.01 -17.32
C VAL A 486 8.36 -17.22 -18.75
N THR A 487 7.77 -18.16 -19.48
CA THR A 487 8.23 -18.52 -20.84
C THR A 487 7.58 -17.66 -21.93
N GLN A 488 6.42 -17.08 -21.64
CA GLN A 488 5.65 -16.26 -22.58
C GLN A 488 5.29 -14.89 -22.02
N SER A 489 5.04 -13.95 -22.92
CA SER A 489 4.48 -12.64 -22.57
C SER A 489 2.96 -12.73 -22.56
N LYS A 490 2.32 -12.06 -21.59
CA LYS A 490 0.88 -11.80 -21.61
C LYS A 490 0.43 -11.23 -22.97
N PRO A 491 -0.77 -11.58 -23.46
CA PRO A 491 -1.35 -10.97 -24.66
C PRO A 491 -1.42 -9.44 -24.55
N ARG A 492 -1.24 -8.73 -25.68
CA ARG A 492 -1.21 -7.26 -25.70
C ARG A 492 -2.46 -6.63 -25.08
N TRP A 493 -3.65 -7.15 -25.39
CA TRP A 493 -4.90 -6.66 -24.81
C TRP A 493 -4.87 -6.70 -23.28
N ASN A 494 -4.32 -7.77 -22.69
CA ASN A 494 -4.28 -7.95 -21.24
C ASN A 494 -3.34 -6.91 -20.60
N LYS A 495 -2.12 -6.74 -21.16
CA LYS A 495 -1.20 -5.66 -20.75
C LYS A 495 -1.86 -4.28 -20.83
N CYS A 496 -2.61 -4.00 -21.90
CA CYS A 496 -3.29 -2.73 -22.09
C CYS A 496 -4.40 -2.48 -21.07
N VAL A 497 -5.19 -3.51 -20.72
CA VAL A 497 -6.21 -3.37 -19.67
C VAL A 497 -5.55 -3.20 -18.30
N GLU A 498 -4.49 -3.94 -17.99
CA GLU A 498 -3.72 -3.78 -16.73
C GLU A 498 -3.15 -2.36 -16.59
N TYR A 499 -2.48 -1.87 -17.63
CA TYR A 499 -1.92 -0.51 -17.68
C TYR A 499 -3.01 0.55 -17.47
N LEU A 500 -4.11 0.44 -18.22
CA LEU A 500 -5.20 1.39 -18.15
C LEU A 500 -5.88 1.35 -16.79
N ASN A 501 -6.16 0.17 -16.23
CA ASN A 501 -6.79 0.04 -14.92
C ASN A 501 -5.90 0.61 -13.80
N ALA A 502 -4.58 0.47 -13.91
CA ALA A 502 -3.63 1.06 -12.98
C ALA A 502 -3.60 2.60 -13.03
N ARG A 503 -3.83 3.21 -14.20
CA ARG A 503 -3.78 4.68 -14.39
C ARG A 503 -5.14 5.37 -14.28
N LEU A 504 -6.20 4.70 -14.73
CA LEU A 504 -7.57 5.20 -14.83
C LEU A 504 -8.58 4.31 -14.07
N GLY A 505 -8.14 3.71 -12.97
CA GLY A 505 -8.93 2.79 -12.12
C GLY A 505 -10.34 3.28 -11.76
N PRO A 506 -10.57 4.57 -11.42
CA PRO A 506 -11.92 5.06 -11.18
C PRO A 506 -12.83 5.00 -12.42
N ALA A 507 -12.28 5.20 -13.63
CA ALA A 507 -13.04 5.14 -14.87
C ALA A 507 -13.43 3.69 -15.21
N THR A 508 -12.47 2.76 -15.18
CA THR A 508 -12.72 1.32 -15.38
C THR A 508 -13.60 0.74 -14.27
N GLY A 509 -13.40 1.17 -13.03
CA GLY A 509 -14.21 0.77 -11.88
C GLY A 509 -15.68 1.19 -12.05
N ALA A 510 -15.93 2.41 -12.53
CA ALA A 510 -17.30 2.85 -12.83
C ALA A 510 -17.96 2.01 -13.93
N MET A 511 -17.20 1.66 -14.98
CA MET A 511 -17.67 0.77 -16.05
C MET A 511 -17.98 -0.63 -15.50
N PHE A 512 -17.06 -1.20 -14.72
CA PHE A 512 -17.20 -2.53 -14.14
C PHE A 512 -18.37 -2.63 -13.16
N VAL A 513 -18.49 -1.69 -12.22
CA VAL A 513 -19.57 -1.68 -11.21
C VAL A 513 -20.94 -1.57 -11.87
N ARG A 514 -21.07 -0.76 -12.93
CA ARG A 514 -22.32 -0.63 -13.68
C ARG A 514 -22.77 -1.96 -14.31
N GLU A 515 -21.81 -2.76 -14.77
CA GLU A 515 -22.08 -4.01 -15.49
C GLU A 515 -22.19 -5.23 -14.57
N LYS A 516 -21.28 -5.37 -13.60
CA LYS A 516 -21.11 -6.61 -12.83
C LYS A 516 -21.54 -6.51 -11.37
N PHE A 517 -21.69 -5.31 -10.81
CA PHE A 517 -21.95 -5.16 -9.37
C PHE A 517 -23.43 -4.86 -9.08
N ARG A 518 -24.10 -5.79 -8.39
CA ARG A 518 -25.48 -5.60 -7.92
C ARG A 518 -25.50 -4.67 -6.71
N LYS A 519 -26.40 -3.68 -6.72
CA LYS A 519 -26.44 -2.63 -5.69
C LYS A 519 -26.70 -3.21 -4.29
N GLU A 520 -27.51 -4.26 -4.20
CA GLU A 520 -27.88 -4.95 -2.97
C GLU A 520 -26.66 -5.56 -2.27
N SER A 521 -25.66 -6.00 -3.04
CA SER A 521 -24.40 -6.56 -2.50
C SER A 521 -23.56 -5.55 -1.72
N LYS A 522 -23.87 -4.24 -1.79
CA LYS A 522 -23.21 -3.22 -0.95
C LYS A 522 -23.74 -3.20 0.49
N HIS A 523 -24.94 -3.74 0.71
CA HIS A 523 -25.64 -3.69 2.00
C HIS A 523 -25.48 -4.97 2.83
N VAL A 524 -24.88 -5.99 2.22
CA VAL A 524 -24.39 -7.20 2.89
C VAL A 524 -22.94 -6.96 3.25
#